data_AF-A0A2P2GKM2-F1
#
_entry.id   AF-A0A2P2GKM2-F1
#
_cell.length_a   1.000
_cell.length_b   1.000
_cell.length_c   1.000
_cell.angle_alpha   90.00
_cell.angle_beta   90.00
_cell.angle_gamma   90.00
#
_symmetry.space_group_name_H-M   'P 1'
#
loop_
_entity.id
_entity.type
_entity.pdbx_description
1 polymer ?
#
loop_
_entity_poly.entity_id
_entity_poly.type
_entity_poly.pdbx_seq_one_letter_code
_entity_poly.pdbx_strand_id
1 'polypeptide(L)'
;MTPTTGAEVVPTEMPVEPTTAAPATPASPQDELKALAAENGWQVDELYAGSAVAFVEDVCASLPVSGVEGASRPQWLAEAGNFDGDGKAILQAGIPKLCPKWTGVLKQAVSGKYDRWFGSGTFVVSSKPAAAGEDETIPPGTYRAEGKMDGCYWERTSESGEIVDNNFATSARKITVTIRSSDGQFTSERCSVWKPVK
;
A
#
# COMPACT_ATOMS: atom_id res chain seq x y z
N MET A 1 -34.72 50.52 66.41
CA MET A 1 -34.01 49.44 65.70
C MET A 1 -34.74 49.24 64.38
N THR A 2 -34.16 49.69 63.27
CA THR A 2 -34.59 49.34 61.90
C THR A 2 -33.77 48.16 61.40
N PRO A 3 -34.38 47.25 60.61
CA PRO A 3 -33.99 47.08 59.20
C PRO A 3 -35.24 46.90 58.29
N THR A 4 -35.35 47.54 57.12
CA THR A 4 -34.70 47.31 55.81
C THR A 4 -35.38 46.23 54.96
N THR A 5 -36.12 46.75 53.97
CA THR A 5 -36.73 46.17 52.78
C THR A 5 -35.78 45.30 51.95
N GLY A 6 -36.24 44.13 51.51
CA GLY A 6 -35.64 43.36 50.42
C GLY A 6 -36.48 43.52 49.14
N ALA A 7 -35.88 44.04 48.08
CA ALA A 7 -36.45 44.07 46.73
C ALA A 7 -35.95 42.85 45.94
N GLU A 8 -36.88 42.12 45.34
CA GLU A 8 -36.63 40.97 44.48
C GLU A 8 -36.24 41.45 43.08
N VAL A 9 -35.10 40.98 42.57
CA VAL A 9 -34.57 41.35 41.25
C VAL A 9 -34.93 40.23 40.26
N VAL A 10 -35.81 40.54 39.31
CA VAL A 10 -36.13 39.64 38.19
C VAL A 10 -35.01 39.75 37.14
N PRO A 11 -34.41 38.66 36.63
CA PRO A 11 -33.40 38.75 35.59
C PRO A 11 -34.07 38.98 34.23
N THR A 12 -33.61 40.02 33.52
CA THR A 12 -33.99 40.31 32.13
C THR A 12 -33.35 39.28 31.20
N GLU A 13 -34.16 38.50 30.49
CA GLU A 13 -33.73 37.57 29.44
C GLU A 13 -33.25 38.38 28.21
N MET A 14 -32.01 38.16 27.77
CA MET A 14 -31.47 38.77 26.56
C MET A 14 -32.02 38.07 25.31
N PRO A 15 -32.35 38.79 24.21
CA PRO A 15 -32.77 38.16 22.97
C PRO A 15 -31.59 37.43 22.32
N VAL A 16 -31.78 36.16 21.97
CA VAL A 16 -30.81 35.36 21.20
C VAL A 16 -30.93 35.77 19.73
N GLU A 17 -29.91 36.41 19.17
CA GLU A 17 -29.86 36.72 17.75
C GLU A 17 -29.77 35.42 16.91
N PRO A 18 -30.50 35.32 15.78
CA PRO A 18 -30.39 34.17 14.91
C PRO A 18 -29.03 34.20 14.20
N THR A 19 -28.15 33.28 14.57
CA THR A 19 -26.92 33.01 13.82
C THR A 19 -27.32 32.60 12.40
N THR A 20 -27.07 33.51 11.45
CA THR A 20 -27.20 33.23 10.03
C THR A 20 -26.14 32.20 9.66
N ALA A 21 -26.57 31.00 9.27
CA ALA A 21 -25.68 29.94 8.82
C ALA A 21 -24.83 30.42 7.64
N ALA A 22 -23.51 30.39 7.79
CA ALA A 22 -22.56 30.70 6.74
C ALA A 22 -22.78 29.77 5.52
N PRO A 23 -22.57 30.25 4.29
CA PRO A 23 -22.74 29.42 3.09
C PRO A 23 -21.75 28.25 3.12
N ALA A 24 -22.25 27.05 2.84
CA ALA A 24 -21.45 25.83 2.77
C ALA A 24 -20.35 25.99 1.71
N THR A 25 -19.10 26.00 2.14
CA THR A 25 -17.91 25.87 1.29
C THR A 25 -18.10 24.64 0.37
N PRO A 26 -17.75 24.71 -0.93
CA PRO A 26 -17.77 23.52 -1.76
C PRO A 26 -16.87 22.45 -1.12
N ALA A 27 -17.43 21.26 -0.89
CA ALA A 27 -16.74 20.18 -0.22
C ALA A 27 -15.43 19.87 -0.96
N SER A 28 -14.30 19.91 -0.26
CA SER A 28 -13.03 19.50 -0.85
C SER A 28 -13.06 17.99 -1.14
N PRO A 29 -12.21 17.47 -2.05
CA PRO A 29 -12.06 16.03 -2.24
C PRO A 29 -11.80 15.26 -0.95
N GLN A 30 -11.12 15.88 0.02
CA GLN A 30 -10.89 15.35 1.36
C GLN A 30 -12.19 15.26 2.17
N ASP A 31 -13.01 16.31 2.15
CA ASP A 31 -14.31 16.32 2.83
C ASP A 31 -15.26 15.26 2.27
N GLU A 32 -15.26 15.09 0.95
CA GLU A 32 -16.04 14.05 0.28
C GLU A 32 -15.59 12.64 0.71
N LEU A 33 -14.29 12.37 0.78
CA LEU A 33 -13.78 11.08 1.23
C LEU A 33 -14.07 10.84 2.72
N LYS A 34 -13.93 11.87 3.55
CA LYS A 34 -14.25 11.79 4.99
C LYS A 34 -15.74 11.50 5.20
N ALA A 35 -16.62 12.17 4.48
CA ALA A 35 -18.06 11.91 4.53
C ALA A 35 -18.38 10.48 4.09
N LEU A 36 -17.78 10.01 2.99
CA LEU A 36 -17.96 8.65 2.49
C LEU A 36 -17.46 7.60 3.49
N ALA A 37 -16.31 7.82 4.12
CA ALA A 37 -15.77 6.92 5.13
C ALA A 37 -16.69 6.83 6.36
N ALA A 38 -17.25 7.96 6.81
CA ALA A 38 -18.21 8.00 7.91
C ALA A 38 -19.54 7.30 7.55
N GLU A 39 -20.03 7.50 6.32
CA GLU A 39 -21.26 6.86 5.82
C GLU A 39 -21.10 5.33 5.73
N ASN A 40 -19.95 4.85 5.25
CA ASN A 40 -19.69 3.42 5.09
C ASN A 40 -19.15 2.76 6.37
N GLY A 41 -18.83 3.54 7.41
CA GLY A 41 -18.26 3.04 8.66
C GLY A 41 -16.86 2.41 8.48
N TRP A 42 -16.10 2.85 7.48
CA TRP A 42 -14.79 2.30 7.17
C TRP A 42 -13.80 2.52 8.31
N GLN A 43 -13.11 1.46 8.69
CA GLN A 43 -12.09 1.46 9.73
C GLN A 43 -10.71 1.65 9.11
N VAL A 44 -9.90 2.47 9.78
CA VAL A 44 -8.50 2.69 9.43
C VAL A 44 -7.68 2.41 10.67
N ASP A 45 -6.50 1.83 10.48
CA ASP A 45 -5.55 1.55 11.56
C ASP A 45 -5.34 2.79 12.46
N GLU A 46 -5.15 2.56 13.76
CA GLU A 46 -4.88 3.61 14.75
C GLU A 46 -3.65 4.47 14.39
N LEU A 47 -2.72 3.92 13.61
CA LEU A 47 -1.58 4.65 13.05
C LEU A 47 -2.01 5.93 12.31
N TYR A 48 -3.20 5.92 11.70
CA TYR A 48 -3.77 7.07 10.98
C TYR A 48 -4.84 7.80 11.79
N ALA A 49 -4.94 7.54 13.10
CA ALA A 49 -5.97 8.07 13.99
C ALA A 49 -7.41 7.88 13.44
N GLY A 50 -7.65 6.77 12.74
CA GLY A 50 -8.94 6.49 12.08
C GLY A 50 -9.25 7.35 10.84
N SER A 51 -8.28 8.10 10.33
CA SER A 51 -8.49 9.02 9.20
C SER A 51 -8.26 8.36 7.84
N ALA A 52 -9.33 8.12 7.09
CA ALA A 52 -9.27 7.64 5.71
C ALA A 52 -8.50 8.59 4.77
N VAL A 53 -8.58 9.90 5.01
CA VAL A 53 -7.83 10.90 4.24
C VAL A 53 -6.33 10.76 4.49
N ALA A 54 -5.91 10.67 5.77
CA ALA A 54 -4.51 10.55 6.13
C ALA A 54 -3.89 9.25 5.57
N PHE A 55 -4.63 8.14 5.63
CA PHE A 55 -4.21 6.89 5.03
C PHE A 55 -4.01 7.00 3.51
N VAL A 56 -4.95 7.59 2.78
CA VAL A 56 -4.80 7.76 1.32
C VAL A 56 -3.62 8.67 1.00
N GLU A 57 -3.47 9.80 1.69
CA GLU A 57 -2.36 10.74 1.47
C GLU A 57 -1.00 10.08 1.71
N ASP A 58 -0.87 9.28 2.77
CA ASP A 58 0.33 8.52 3.07
C ASP A 58 0.65 7.46 2.00
N VAL A 59 -0.35 6.69 1.56
CA VAL A 59 -0.18 5.73 0.46
C VAL A 59 0.22 6.44 -0.84
N CYS A 60 -0.40 7.59 -1.15
CA CYS A 60 -0.06 8.41 -2.32
C CYS A 60 1.40 8.92 -2.27
N ALA A 61 1.89 9.29 -1.08
CA ALA A 61 3.26 9.74 -0.84
C ALA A 61 4.28 8.60 -0.84
N SER A 62 3.85 7.40 -0.45
CA SER A 62 4.66 6.18 -0.39
C SER A 62 4.84 5.50 -1.75
N LEU A 63 3.84 5.56 -2.65
CA LEU A 63 3.90 4.95 -3.98
C LEU A 63 5.20 5.23 -4.79
N PRO A 64 5.81 6.43 -4.80
CA PRO A 64 7.08 6.63 -5.51
C PRO A 64 8.31 5.99 -4.85
N VAL A 65 8.29 5.68 -3.54
CA VAL A 65 9.50 5.36 -2.75
C VAL A 65 9.46 4.02 -2.01
N SER A 66 8.27 3.50 -1.72
CA SER A 66 8.11 2.27 -0.93
C SER A 66 8.22 1.03 -1.81
N GLY A 67 8.96 0.02 -1.31
CA GLY A 67 9.12 -1.27 -1.98
C GLY A 67 9.81 -1.20 -3.35
N VAL A 68 10.52 -0.10 -3.68
CA VAL A 68 10.98 0.11 -5.06
C VAL A 68 12.02 -0.87 -5.57
N GLU A 69 12.72 -1.50 -4.64
CA GLU A 69 13.76 -2.51 -4.90
C GLU A 69 13.22 -3.95 -4.84
N GLY A 70 11.93 -4.13 -4.56
CA GLY A 70 11.34 -5.46 -4.34
C GLY A 70 10.05 -5.71 -5.10
N ALA A 71 9.31 -4.67 -5.48
CA ALA A 71 7.98 -4.82 -6.04
C ALA A 71 7.67 -3.80 -7.15
N SER A 72 6.82 -4.20 -8.09
CA SER A 72 6.16 -3.23 -8.95
C SER A 72 5.20 -2.35 -8.14
N ARG A 73 4.83 -1.17 -8.65
CA ARG A 73 3.88 -0.28 -7.96
C ARG A 73 2.52 -0.93 -7.64
N PRO A 74 1.85 -1.59 -8.60
CA PRO A 74 0.59 -2.27 -8.30
C PRO A 74 0.77 -3.48 -7.37
N GLN A 75 1.91 -4.18 -7.44
CA GLN A 75 2.24 -5.26 -6.50
C GLN A 75 2.38 -4.74 -5.07
N TRP A 76 3.18 -3.69 -4.84
CA TRP A 76 3.32 -3.10 -3.51
C TRP A 76 1.97 -2.64 -2.96
N LEU A 77 1.16 -1.98 -3.79
CA LEU A 77 -0.17 -1.53 -3.38
C LEU A 77 -1.10 -2.70 -3.00
N ALA A 78 -1.02 -3.82 -3.71
CA ALA A 78 -1.89 -4.98 -3.47
C ALA A 78 -1.40 -5.92 -2.35
N GLU A 79 -0.07 -6.06 -2.18
CA GLU A 79 0.53 -7.13 -1.38
C GLU A 79 1.17 -6.63 -0.07
N ALA A 80 1.39 -5.33 0.11
CA ALA A 80 2.00 -4.77 1.32
C ALA A 80 0.99 -4.46 2.45
N GLY A 81 -0.18 -5.08 2.44
CA GLY A 81 -1.23 -4.89 3.46
C GLY A 81 -2.12 -3.65 3.28
N ASN A 82 -1.86 -2.79 2.28
CA ASN A 82 -2.69 -1.59 2.03
C ASN A 82 -4.16 -1.91 1.69
N PHE A 83 -4.44 -3.16 1.27
CA PHE A 83 -5.78 -3.62 0.92
C PHE A 83 -6.48 -4.39 2.04
N ASP A 84 -5.85 -4.55 3.19
CA ASP A 84 -6.42 -5.24 4.34
C ASP A 84 -7.59 -4.45 4.93
N GLY A 85 -8.57 -5.16 5.50
CA GLY A 85 -9.79 -4.55 6.04
C GLY A 85 -10.51 -3.67 5.01
N ASP A 86 -10.80 -2.42 5.38
CA ASP A 86 -11.44 -1.43 4.51
C ASP A 86 -10.46 -0.68 3.61
N GLY A 87 -9.15 -0.94 3.74
CA GLY A 87 -8.08 -0.20 3.05
C GLY A 87 -8.27 -0.19 1.54
N LYS A 88 -8.67 -1.33 0.95
CA LYS A 88 -8.99 -1.42 -0.48
C LYS A 88 -10.11 -0.47 -0.90
N ALA A 89 -11.22 -0.43 -0.15
CA ALA A 89 -12.37 0.40 -0.48
C ALA A 89 -12.04 1.89 -0.34
N ILE A 90 -11.33 2.26 0.74
CA ILE A 90 -10.85 3.62 0.98
C ILE A 90 -9.93 4.07 -0.16
N LEU A 91 -8.95 3.26 -0.56
CA LEU A 91 -8.04 3.61 -1.65
C LEU A 91 -8.77 3.73 -2.99
N GLN A 92 -9.75 2.86 -3.26
CA GLN A 92 -10.59 2.95 -4.46
C GLN A 92 -11.39 4.27 -4.54
N ALA A 93 -11.84 4.80 -3.41
CA ALA A 93 -12.53 6.09 -3.34
C ALA A 93 -11.57 7.29 -3.35
N GLY A 94 -10.44 7.17 -2.66
CA GLY A 94 -9.53 8.29 -2.40
C GLY A 94 -8.50 8.56 -3.49
N ILE A 95 -7.80 7.54 -4.00
CA ILE A 95 -6.70 7.72 -4.97
C ILE A 95 -7.13 8.51 -6.21
N PRO A 96 -8.28 8.22 -6.86
CA PRO A 96 -8.71 8.96 -8.04
C PRO A 96 -8.94 10.46 -7.78
N LYS A 97 -9.23 10.84 -6.54
CA LYS A 97 -9.53 12.22 -6.13
C LYS A 97 -8.30 12.94 -5.60
N LEU A 98 -7.54 12.31 -4.69
CA LEU A 98 -6.42 12.93 -3.98
C LEU A 98 -5.08 12.80 -4.72
N CYS A 99 -4.87 11.72 -5.48
CA CYS A 99 -3.64 11.51 -6.23
C CYS A 99 -3.88 10.82 -7.59
N PRO A 100 -4.62 11.47 -8.52
CA PRO A 100 -5.15 10.84 -9.74
C PRO A 100 -4.09 10.19 -10.63
N LYS A 101 -2.83 10.65 -10.57
CA LYS A 101 -1.70 10.04 -11.29
C LYS A 101 -1.53 8.54 -11.01
N TRP A 102 -1.97 8.07 -9.83
CA TRP A 102 -1.86 6.68 -9.41
C TRP A 102 -3.10 5.83 -9.69
N THR A 103 -4.14 6.40 -10.29
CA THR A 103 -5.39 5.67 -10.63
C THR A 103 -5.13 4.43 -11.50
N GLY A 104 -4.18 4.51 -12.43
CA GLY A 104 -3.80 3.36 -13.26
C GLY A 104 -3.17 2.23 -12.45
N VAL A 105 -2.30 2.57 -11.50
CA VAL A 105 -1.67 1.61 -10.57
C VAL A 105 -2.72 0.94 -9.69
N LEU A 106 -3.64 1.74 -9.11
CA LEU A 106 -4.75 1.21 -8.31
C LEU A 106 -5.60 0.22 -9.11
N LYS A 107 -5.97 0.54 -10.36
CA LYS A 107 -6.75 -0.38 -11.21
C LYS A 107 -6.04 -1.70 -11.44
N GLN A 108 -4.73 -1.67 -11.71
CA GLN A 108 -3.92 -2.87 -11.85
C GLN A 108 -3.92 -3.69 -10.56
N ALA A 109 -3.61 -3.06 -9.42
CA ALA A 109 -3.60 -3.69 -8.10
C ALA A 109 -4.94 -4.36 -7.77
N VAL A 110 -6.06 -3.63 -7.90
CA VAL A 110 -7.41 -4.16 -7.64
C VAL A 110 -7.77 -5.33 -8.54
N SER A 111 -7.33 -5.30 -9.80
CA SER A 111 -7.61 -6.37 -10.77
C SER A 111 -6.78 -7.63 -10.56
N GLY A 112 -5.72 -7.58 -9.75
CA GLY A 112 -4.72 -8.65 -9.64
C GLY A 112 -3.86 -8.83 -10.90
N LYS A 113 -3.99 -7.94 -11.90
CA LYS A 113 -3.26 -8.03 -13.17
C LYS A 113 -2.11 -7.04 -13.19
N TYR A 114 -0.98 -7.48 -12.67
CA TYR A 114 0.27 -6.73 -12.68
C TYR A 114 1.48 -7.64 -12.75
N ASP A 115 2.61 -7.09 -13.20
CA ASP A 115 3.88 -7.80 -13.15
C ASP A 115 4.35 -7.86 -11.69
N ARG A 116 4.61 -9.07 -11.18
CA ARG A 116 5.31 -9.26 -9.90
C ARG A 116 6.82 -9.16 -10.15
N TRP A 117 7.46 -8.27 -9.43
CA TRP A 117 8.90 -8.08 -9.39
C TRP A 117 9.42 -8.71 -8.09
N PHE A 118 10.70 -9.08 -8.09
CA PHE A 118 11.31 -9.76 -6.96
C PHE A 118 12.67 -9.13 -6.65
N GLY A 119 12.86 -8.74 -5.39
CA GLY A 119 14.12 -8.21 -4.89
C GLY A 119 15.06 -9.31 -4.41
N SER A 120 15.87 -8.98 -3.41
CA SER A 120 16.60 -9.99 -2.63
C SER A 120 15.65 -10.73 -1.69
N GLY A 121 15.88 -12.01 -1.49
CA GLY A 121 15.02 -12.88 -0.69
C GLY A 121 15.09 -14.34 -1.15
N THR A 122 14.35 -15.20 -0.45
CA THR A 122 14.11 -16.59 -0.82
C THR A 122 12.63 -16.75 -1.09
N PHE A 123 12.29 -17.28 -2.26
CA PHE A 123 10.92 -17.41 -2.74
C PHE A 123 10.62 -18.87 -3.08
N VAL A 124 9.48 -19.36 -2.61
CA VAL A 124 8.98 -20.68 -2.98
C VAL A 124 8.49 -20.65 -4.43
N VAL A 125 8.91 -21.60 -5.25
CA VAL A 125 8.50 -21.64 -6.66
C VAL A 125 7.09 -22.17 -6.78
N SER A 126 6.14 -21.30 -7.12
CA SER A 126 4.72 -21.66 -7.23
C SER A 126 3.95 -20.65 -8.08
N SER A 127 3.06 -21.14 -8.93
CA SER A 127 2.09 -20.28 -9.64
C SER A 127 0.99 -19.74 -8.72
N LYS A 128 0.82 -20.32 -7.52
CA LYS A 128 -0.15 -19.86 -6.53
C LYS A 128 0.49 -18.74 -5.69
N PRO A 129 -0.12 -17.55 -5.59
CA PRO A 129 0.32 -16.52 -4.65
C PRO A 129 0.31 -17.04 -3.21
N ALA A 130 1.29 -16.61 -2.41
CA ALA A 130 1.35 -16.89 -0.99
C ALA A 130 0.08 -16.39 -0.27
N ALA A 131 -0.46 -17.19 0.66
CA ALA A 131 -1.45 -16.67 1.59
C ALA A 131 -0.78 -15.83 2.69
N ALA A 132 -1.57 -15.04 3.41
CA ALA A 132 -1.06 -14.27 4.55
C ALA A 132 -0.40 -15.20 5.58
N GLY A 133 0.86 -14.93 5.93
CA GLY A 133 1.64 -15.75 6.86
C GLY A 133 2.35 -16.96 6.26
N GLU A 134 2.27 -17.16 4.94
CA GLU A 134 3.06 -18.16 4.20
C GLU A 134 4.33 -17.53 3.59
N ASP A 135 5.29 -18.39 3.21
CA ASP A 135 6.48 -17.96 2.49
C ASP A 135 6.12 -17.33 1.14
N GLU A 136 6.80 -16.25 0.77
CA GLU A 136 6.56 -15.56 -0.49
C GLU A 136 6.80 -16.49 -1.70
N THR A 137 5.91 -16.43 -2.68
CA THR A 137 5.99 -17.28 -3.87
C THR A 137 6.44 -16.52 -5.12
N ILE A 138 7.26 -17.18 -5.94
CA ILE A 138 7.64 -16.76 -7.29
C ILE A 138 7.10 -17.75 -8.33
N PRO A 139 6.33 -17.30 -9.34
CA PRO A 139 5.89 -18.18 -10.40
C PRO A 139 7.04 -18.74 -11.25
N PRO A 140 6.90 -19.94 -11.81
CA PRO A 140 7.80 -20.40 -12.87
C PRO A 140 7.78 -19.43 -14.06
N GLY A 141 8.95 -19.17 -14.64
CA GLY A 141 9.08 -18.17 -15.71
C GLY A 141 10.52 -17.77 -15.96
N THR A 142 10.70 -16.86 -16.93
CA THR A 142 12.01 -16.25 -17.17
C THR A 142 12.04 -14.85 -16.59
N TYR A 143 13.06 -14.58 -15.78
CA TYR A 143 13.25 -13.34 -15.06
C TYR A 143 14.57 -12.71 -15.44
N ARG A 144 14.60 -11.38 -15.41
CA ARG A 144 15.78 -10.60 -15.76
C ARG A 144 16.03 -9.49 -14.75
N ALA A 145 17.25 -9.44 -14.25
CA ALA A 145 17.79 -8.35 -13.46
C ALA A 145 18.69 -7.47 -14.36
N GLU A 146 18.43 -6.17 -14.41
CA GLU A 146 19.21 -5.19 -15.19
C GLU A 146 19.59 -4.01 -14.30
N GLY A 147 20.85 -3.57 -14.41
CA GLY A 147 21.41 -2.55 -13.53
C GLY A 147 22.85 -2.88 -13.14
N LYS A 148 23.54 -1.95 -12.46
CA LYS A 148 24.84 -2.26 -11.85
C LYS A 148 24.61 -3.24 -10.70
N MET A 149 25.22 -4.41 -10.78
CA MET A 149 25.20 -5.43 -9.73
C MET A 149 26.63 -5.75 -9.34
N ASP A 150 26.94 -5.64 -8.06
CA ASP A 150 28.25 -5.97 -7.50
C ASP A 150 28.05 -7.06 -6.44
N GLY A 151 28.60 -8.26 -6.69
CA GLY A 151 28.42 -9.43 -5.83
C GLY A 151 27.00 -9.98 -5.81
N CYS A 152 26.32 -9.99 -6.96
CA CYS A 152 24.99 -10.59 -7.09
C CYS A 152 25.10 -12.12 -7.01
N TYR A 153 24.44 -12.68 -6.00
CA TYR A 153 24.23 -14.11 -5.86
C TYR A 153 22.80 -14.46 -6.24
N TRP A 154 22.64 -15.53 -7.01
CA TRP A 154 21.35 -16.16 -7.19
C TRP A 154 21.50 -17.67 -7.26
N GLU A 155 20.46 -18.38 -6.84
CA GLU A 155 20.38 -19.82 -6.95
C GLU A 155 18.94 -20.27 -7.17
N ARG A 156 18.83 -21.43 -7.81
CA ARG A 156 17.63 -22.25 -7.88
C ARG A 156 17.92 -23.55 -7.17
N THR A 157 17.05 -23.97 -6.28
CA THR A 157 17.17 -25.24 -5.55
C THR A 157 16.00 -26.15 -5.84
N SER A 158 16.16 -27.46 -5.63
CA SER A 158 15.05 -28.42 -5.61
C SER A 158 14.22 -28.25 -4.33
N GLU A 159 13.08 -28.95 -4.23
CA GLU A 159 12.30 -29.02 -2.98
C GLU A 159 13.10 -29.62 -1.81
N SER A 160 14.08 -30.49 -2.09
CA SER A 160 15.00 -31.05 -1.08
C SER A 160 16.17 -30.14 -0.74
N GLY A 161 16.28 -28.96 -1.36
CA GLY A 161 17.33 -27.98 -1.12
C GLY A 161 18.63 -28.22 -1.89
N GLU A 162 18.65 -29.15 -2.84
CA GLU A 162 19.81 -29.35 -3.72
C GLU A 162 19.92 -28.20 -4.72
N ILE A 163 21.13 -27.66 -4.91
CA ILE A 163 21.36 -26.61 -5.91
C ILE A 163 21.16 -27.18 -7.30
N VAL A 164 20.19 -26.62 -8.03
CA VAL A 164 19.92 -26.94 -9.43
C VAL A 164 20.78 -26.08 -10.35
N ASP A 165 20.91 -24.79 -10.03
CA ASP A 165 21.75 -23.84 -10.74
C ASP A 165 22.04 -22.64 -9.84
N ASN A 166 23.23 -22.06 -9.93
CA ASN A 166 23.58 -20.86 -9.20
C ASN A 166 24.68 -20.06 -9.90
N ASN A 167 24.84 -18.80 -9.49
CA ASN A 167 26.01 -18.03 -9.86
C ASN A 167 26.30 -16.94 -8.82
N PHE A 168 27.59 -16.67 -8.61
CA PHE A 168 28.08 -15.52 -7.87
C PHE A 168 28.74 -14.53 -8.83
N ALA A 169 27.95 -13.60 -9.36
CA ALA A 169 28.41 -12.59 -10.29
C ALA A 169 29.07 -11.44 -9.53
N THR A 170 30.40 -11.41 -9.51
CA THR A 170 31.19 -10.36 -8.85
C THR A 170 30.94 -8.97 -9.45
N SER A 171 30.69 -8.88 -10.75
CA SER A 171 30.19 -7.68 -11.42
C SER A 171 29.34 -8.05 -12.64
N ALA A 172 28.14 -7.48 -12.73
CA ALA A 172 27.23 -7.70 -13.86
C ALA A 172 26.40 -6.45 -14.19
N ARG A 173 25.91 -6.41 -15.44
CA ARG A 173 24.94 -5.40 -15.91
C ARG A 173 23.55 -5.97 -16.21
N LYS A 174 23.51 -7.27 -16.47
CA LYS A 174 22.31 -7.99 -16.88
C LYS A 174 22.49 -9.46 -16.58
N ILE A 175 21.52 -10.07 -15.91
CA ILE A 175 21.45 -11.51 -15.66
C ILE A 175 20.03 -11.96 -15.99
N THR A 176 19.89 -13.12 -16.63
CA THR A 176 18.59 -13.72 -16.98
C THR A 176 18.56 -15.15 -16.48
N VAL A 177 17.51 -15.51 -15.76
CA VAL A 177 17.33 -16.82 -15.14
C VAL A 177 15.95 -17.34 -15.54
N THR A 178 15.90 -18.60 -15.98
CA THR A 178 14.64 -19.33 -16.15
C THR A 178 14.42 -20.22 -14.93
N ILE A 179 13.36 -19.93 -14.17
CA ILE A 179 12.89 -20.71 -13.04
C ILE A 179 11.87 -21.72 -13.57
N ARG A 180 12.14 -23.01 -13.35
CA ARG A 180 11.28 -24.12 -13.79
C ARG A 180 10.25 -24.44 -12.72
N SER A 181 9.12 -24.99 -13.12
CA SER A 181 8.08 -25.44 -12.19
C SER A 181 8.50 -26.62 -11.31
N SER A 182 9.62 -27.28 -11.63
CA SER A 182 10.22 -28.36 -10.84
C SER A 182 11.26 -27.86 -9.83
N ASP A 183 11.61 -26.57 -9.86
CA ASP A 183 12.46 -25.99 -8.83
C ASP A 183 11.62 -25.83 -7.55
N GLY A 184 12.23 -25.97 -6.39
CA GLY A 184 11.59 -25.75 -5.10
C GLY A 184 11.64 -24.28 -4.67
N GLN A 185 12.83 -23.66 -4.74
CA GLN A 185 13.02 -22.27 -4.32
C GLN A 185 13.93 -21.50 -5.28
N PHE A 186 13.76 -20.19 -5.29
CA PHE A 186 14.69 -19.22 -5.90
C PHE A 186 15.19 -18.28 -4.81
N THR A 187 16.50 -18.21 -4.64
CA THR A 187 17.13 -17.26 -3.69
C THR A 187 17.95 -16.25 -4.48
N SER A 188 17.88 -14.99 -4.07
CA SER A 188 18.73 -13.92 -4.63
C SER A 188 19.21 -12.96 -3.55
N GLU A 189 20.47 -12.55 -3.64
CA GLU A 189 21.07 -11.53 -2.79
C GLU A 189 21.90 -10.55 -3.63
N ARG A 190 21.78 -9.24 -3.37
CA ARG A 190 22.57 -8.16 -4.01
C ARG A 190 22.45 -8.11 -5.54
N CYS A 191 21.38 -8.68 -6.08
CA CYS A 191 21.02 -8.52 -7.48
C CYS A 191 20.10 -7.31 -7.64
N SER A 192 20.05 -6.77 -8.85
CA SER A 192 18.98 -5.83 -9.22
C SER A 192 17.63 -6.55 -9.23
N VAL A 193 16.55 -5.78 -9.18
CA VAL A 193 15.18 -6.31 -9.19
C VAL A 193 14.94 -7.24 -10.38
N TRP A 194 14.49 -8.45 -10.09
CA TRP A 194 14.10 -9.46 -11.07
C TRP A 194 12.72 -9.13 -11.63
N LYS A 195 12.66 -8.89 -12.94
CA LYS A 195 11.42 -8.61 -13.67
C LYS A 195 11.09 -9.74 -14.63
N PRO A 196 9.82 -10.12 -14.79
CA PRO A 196 9.44 -11.13 -15.78
C PRO A 196 9.82 -10.65 -17.19
N VAL A 197 10.36 -11.56 -17.98
CA VAL A 197 10.62 -11.35 -19.41
C VAL A 197 9.34 -11.70 -20.17
N LYS A 198 8.88 -10.77 -21.01
CA LYS A 198 7.72 -10.92 -21.90
C LYS A 198 8.17 -11.17 -23.34
#